data_AF-T1BGB7-F1
#
_entry.id   AF-T1BGB7-F1
#
_cell.length_a   1.000
_cell.length_b   1.000
_cell.length_c   1.000
_cell.angle_alpha   90.00
_cell.angle_beta   90.00
_cell.angle_gamma   90.00
#
_symmetry.space_group_name_H-M   'P 1'
#
loop_
_entity.id
_entity.type
_entity.pdbx_description
1 polymer ?
#
loop_
_entity_poly.entity_id
_entity_poly.type
_entity_poly.pdbx_seq_one_letter_code
_entity_poly.pdbx_strand_id
1 'polypeptide(L)'
;MSQVFRAPSISDIFAGAASSAPTFVDPCIGYIPGTSPSSENNACGAPTGATAIPVGGTQATNSTQANAIVSGAQYAGYSLKPEYGKSFDFGFVYDPHWLAGFSTSVDLWRIYLNNTITNIQAQTAANVCFSDPSSIYCSLIHRYSNGQLSTILTPTVNLGRLDTSGVDFGFRYRFPHFDVMGVNPGNFGIQFDSTYISKYNDAPAPGISSVAVIHNAGIYTSQFGNFARWRALGTLNWDRGPWNAMWRMRYIGHIGVPIQDFGTGAFTEFHFGAYVYNDFSIGYEIAPINTKLQVGVNNAFNKQPPIFTQNVVINANTDVNTYDVIGRYYWANATVKF
;
A
#
# COMPACT_ATOMS: atom_id res chain seq x y z
N MET A 1 0.93 -12.33 -22.85
CA MET A 1 1.94 -11.32 -22.44
C MET A 1 1.49 -9.98 -22.96
N SER A 2 1.22 -9.04 -22.05
CA SER A 2 0.74 -7.69 -22.40
C SER A 2 1.79 -6.64 -22.05
N GLN A 3 1.79 -5.52 -22.76
CA GLN A 3 2.60 -4.35 -22.41
C GLN A 3 1.84 -3.44 -21.46
N VAL A 4 2.54 -2.89 -20.48
CA VAL A 4 2.02 -1.91 -19.52
C VAL A 4 2.72 -0.58 -19.77
N PHE A 5 1.97 0.51 -19.79
CA PHE A 5 2.51 1.85 -20.01
C PHE A 5 1.65 2.90 -19.27
N ARG A 6 2.30 3.89 -18.67
CA ARG A 6 1.65 5.09 -18.11
C ARG A 6 2.49 6.32 -18.42
N ALA A 7 1.87 7.31 -19.05
CA ALA A 7 2.46 8.62 -19.21
C ALA A 7 2.37 9.42 -17.88
N PRO A 8 3.32 10.32 -17.60
CA PRO A 8 3.24 11.22 -16.45
C PRO A 8 1.98 12.08 -16.52
N SER A 9 1.30 12.24 -15.38
CA SER A 9 0.18 13.15 -15.22
C SER A 9 0.65 14.60 -15.00
N ILE A 10 -0.27 15.56 -15.12
CA ILE A 10 0.01 16.98 -14.82
C ILE A 10 0.47 17.13 -13.36
N SER A 11 -0.12 16.39 -12.41
CA SER A 11 0.30 16.42 -11.01
C SER A 11 1.71 15.86 -10.82
N ASP A 12 2.09 14.79 -11.55
CA ASP A 12 3.43 14.22 -11.45
C ASP A 12 4.52 15.24 -11.85
N ILE A 13 4.21 16.10 -12.83
CA ILE A 13 5.17 17.09 -13.35
C ILE A 13 5.12 18.40 -12.55
N PHE A 14 3.92 18.93 -12.31
CA PHE A 14 3.68 20.31 -11.90
C PHE A 14 3.09 20.48 -10.49
N ALA A 15 2.96 19.41 -9.69
CA ALA A 15 2.49 19.56 -8.30
C ALA A 15 3.36 20.57 -7.54
N GLY A 16 2.68 21.50 -6.86
CA GLY A 16 3.35 22.51 -6.04
C GLY A 16 4.13 21.90 -4.88
N ALA A 17 5.15 22.62 -4.42
CA ALA A 17 5.92 22.21 -3.26
C ALA A 17 5.10 22.29 -1.97
N ALA A 18 5.12 21.22 -1.18
CA ALA A 18 4.46 21.13 0.11
C ALA A 18 5.44 20.62 1.18
N SER A 19 5.36 21.20 2.37
CA SER A 19 6.15 20.74 3.52
C SER A 19 5.70 19.35 3.96
N SER A 20 6.66 18.54 4.39
CA SER A 20 6.45 17.20 4.94
C SER A 20 7.48 16.91 6.03
N ALA A 21 7.14 15.96 6.91
CA ALA A 21 7.98 15.53 8.02
C ALA A 21 8.06 14.00 8.10
N PRO A 22 8.64 13.31 7.09
CA PRO A 22 8.74 11.86 7.11
C PRO A 22 9.67 11.38 8.23
N THR A 23 9.42 10.17 8.72
CA THR A 23 10.40 9.45 9.54
C THR A 23 11.68 9.24 8.74
N PHE A 24 12.82 9.48 9.37
CA PHE A 24 14.12 9.43 8.69
C PHE A 24 15.24 9.07 9.67
N VAL A 25 16.12 8.18 9.21
CA VAL A 25 17.36 7.80 9.89
C VAL A 25 18.53 8.22 9.01
N ASP A 26 19.31 9.17 9.50
CA ASP A 26 20.39 9.76 8.70
C ASP A 26 21.57 8.78 8.54
N PRO A 27 21.86 8.28 7.32
CA PRO A 27 22.98 7.37 7.09
C PRO A 27 24.34 8.05 7.32
N CYS A 28 24.37 9.39 7.36
CA CYS A 28 25.60 10.15 7.57
C CYS A 28 25.98 10.30 9.04
N ILE A 29 25.22 9.76 10.01
CA ILE A 29 25.61 9.80 11.42
C ILE A 29 26.97 9.10 11.58
N GLY A 30 27.95 9.81 12.16
CA GLY A 30 29.33 9.35 12.29
C GLY A 30 30.22 9.61 11.06
N TYR A 31 29.70 10.22 9.99
CA TYR A 31 30.50 10.59 8.82
C TYR A 31 31.54 11.65 9.19
N ILE A 32 32.82 11.38 8.87
CA ILE A 32 33.95 12.28 9.10
C ILE A 32 34.66 12.54 7.75
N PRO A 33 34.70 13.79 7.25
CA PRO A 33 35.41 14.12 6.02
C PRO A 33 36.88 13.69 6.06
N GLY A 34 37.33 12.99 5.02
CA GLY A 34 38.71 12.49 4.89
C GLY A 34 39.00 11.20 5.64
N THR A 35 38.09 10.70 6.47
CA THR A 35 38.20 9.41 7.19
C THR A 35 37.17 8.40 6.69
N SER A 36 35.91 8.85 6.52
CA SER A 36 34.83 8.03 5.98
C SER A 36 35.06 7.73 4.49
N PRO A 37 34.50 6.62 3.96
CA PRO A 37 34.57 6.29 2.55
C PRO A 37 34.15 7.47 1.65
N SER A 38 34.94 7.74 0.60
CA SER A 38 34.67 8.84 -0.32
C SER A 38 33.34 8.71 -1.06
N SER A 39 32.79 7.49 -1.14
CA SER A 39 31.46 7.22 -1.71
C SER A 39 30.34 7.95 -0.96
N GLU A 40 30.51 8.23 0.33
CA GLU A 40 29.48 8.82 1.18
C GLU A 40 29.47 10.35 1.08
N ASN A 41 30.54 10.96 0.53
CA ASN A 41 30.75 12.41 0.53
C ASN A 41 29.64 13.19 -0.19
N ASN A 42 29.02 12.61 -1.22
CA ASN A 42 27.95 13.30 -1.94
C ASN A 42 26.62 13.30 -1.20
N ALA A 43 26.43 12.42 -0.21
CA ALA A 43 25.27 12.43 0.68
C ALA A 43 25.52 13.23 1.97
N CYS A 44 26.78 13.32 2.40
CA CYS A 44 27.14 13.79 3.75
C CYS A 44 27.99 15.07 3.80
N GLY A 45 28.67 15.43 2.70
CA GLY A 45 29.76 16.41 2.69
C GLY A 45 29.47 17.69 1.90
N ALA A 46 30.54 18.31 1.39
CA ALA A 46 30.48 19.63 0.76
C ALA A 46 29.43 19.80 -0.35
N PRO A 47 29.16 18.81 -1.22
CA PRO A 47 28.13 18.91 -2.26
C PRO A 47 26.73 19.19 -1.73
N THR A 48 26.41 18.80 -0.50
CA THR A 48 25.12 19.06 0.15
C THR A 48 25.12 20.36 0.97
N GLY A 49 26.23 21.12 0.99
CA GLY A 49 26.42 22.31 1.83
C GLY A 49 27.16 22.05 3.15
N ALA A 50 27.56 20.81 3.45
CA ALA A 50 28.27 20.47 4.67
C ALA A 50 29.79 20.71 4.53
N THR A 51 30.27 21.82 5.07
CA THR A 51 31.66 22.28 4.91
C THR A 51 32.48 22.30 6.21
N ALA A 52 31.84 22.18 7.36
CA ALA A 52 32.40 22.33 8.70
C ALA A 52 31.91 21.23 9.64
N ILE A 53 31.97 19.98 9.19
CA ILE A 53 31.54 18.81 9.99
C ILE A 53 32.45 18.70 11.24
N PRO A 54 31.90 18.58 12.45
CA PRO A 54 32.68 18.42 13.68
C PRO A 54 33.65 17.24 13.61
N VAL A 55 34.71 17.28 14.42
CA VAL A 55 35.70 16.19 14.52
C VAL A 55 35.06 14.85 14.90
N GLY A 56 33.99 14.87 15.69
CA GLY A 56 33.21 13.68 16.04
C GLY A 56 32.25 13.18 14.95
N GLY A 57 32.25 13.82 13.77
CA GLY A 57 31.36 13.54 12.65
C GLY A 57 29.96 14.15 12.80
N THR A 58 29.08 13.87 11.85
CA THR A 58 27.66 14.24 11.94
C THR A 58 27.01 13.50 13.11
N GLN A 59 26.27 14.22 13.94
CA GLN A 59 25.70 13.69 15.18
C GLN A 59 24.24 13.26 14.99
N ALA A 60 23.79 12.26 15.75
CA ALA A 60 22.37 11.94 15.82
C ALA A 60 21.59 13.11 16.43
N THR A 61 20.34 13.30 15.98
CA THR A 61 19.40 14.23 16.62
C THR A 61 18.37 13.45 17.43
N ASN A 62 17.74 14.09 18.41
CA ASN A 62 16.63 13.50 19.14
C ASN A 62 15.32 13.44 18.33
N SER A 63 15.35 13.84 17.04
CA SER A 63 14.21 13.78 16.14
C SER A 63 14.26 12.51 15.30
N THR A 64 13.15 11.79 15.24
CA THR A 64 12.96 10.66 14.30
C THR A 64 12.41 11.13 12.94
N GLN A 65 12.18 12.44 12.77
CA GLN A 65 11.65 13.04 11.55
C GLN A 65 12.65 14.00 10.92
N ALA A 66 12.63 14.09 9.59
CA ALA A 66 13.37 15.06 8.80
C ALA A 66 12.43 16.11 8.20
N ASN A 67 12.93 17.33 7.98
CA ASN A 67 12.23 18.30 7.14
C ASN A 67 12.33 17.86 5.68
N ALA A 68 11.19 17.72 5.00
CA ALA A 68 11.14 17.37 3.60
C ALA A 68 10.21 18.29 2.80
N ILE A 69 10.46 18.40 1.50
CA ILE A 69 9.60 19.12 0.57
C ILE A 69 9.14 18.17 -0.53
N VAL A 70 7.87 17.79 -0.48
CA VAL A 70 7.22 16.98 -1.52
C VAL A 70 6.83 17.90 -2.67
N SER A 71 7.06 17.46 -3.91
CA SER A 71 6.77 18.29 -5.09
C SER A 71 6.58 17.44 -6.36
N GLY A 72 6.13 18.08 -7.44
CA GLY A 72 6.21 17.55 -8.80
C GLY A 72 7.66 17.56 -9.32
N ALA A 73 7.92 16.81 -10.38
CA ALA A 73 9.26 16.62 -10.93
C ALA A 73 9.95 17.94 -11.34
N GLN A 74 9.22 18.88 -11.92
CA GLN A 74 9.80 20.12 -12.45
C GLN A 74 10.37 21.01 -11.34
N TYR A 75 9.78 20.99 -10.15
CA TYR A 75 10.26 21.79 -9.01
C TYR A 75 11.72 21.48 -8.65
N ALA A 76 12.12 20.21 -8.78
CA ALA A 76 13.48 19.75 -8.51
C ALA A 76 14.33 19.58 -9.79
N GLY A 77 13.85 20.06 -10.94
CA GLY A 77 14.58 19.97 -12.22
C GLY A 77 14.59 18.59 -12.87
N TYR A 78 13.68 17.69 -12.50
CA TYR A 78 13.57 16.36 -13.09
C TYR A 78 12.64 16.37 -14.31
N SER A 79 13.02 15.60 -15.34
CA SER A 79 12.19 15.33 -16.50
C SER A 79 11.69 13.89 -16.44
N LEU A 80 10.37 13.71 -16.32
CA LEU A 80 9.78 12.38 -16.25
C LEU A 80 9.68 11.73 -17.63
N LYS A 81 10.05 10.45 -17.67
CA LYS A 81 9.76 9.52 -18.75
C LYS A 81 8.50 8.73 -18.41
N PRO A 82 7.81 8.15 -19.40
CA PRO A 82 6.75 7.21 -19.11
C PRO A 82 7.24 5.96 -18.36
N GLU A 83 6.35 5.39 -17.56
CA GLU A 83 6.51 4.06 -17.00
C GLU A 83 6.30 3.02 -18.11
N TYR A 84 7.04 1.91 -18.05
CA TYR A 84 6.83 0.80 -18.97
C TYR A 84 7.07 -0.55 -18.30
N GLY A 85 6.30 -1.55 -18.69
CA GLY A 85 6.27 -2.83 -18.03
C GLY A 85 5.68 -3.94 -18.88
N LYS A 86 5.64 -5.14 -18.31
CA LYS A 86 4.99 -6.31 -18.92
C LYS A 86 4.15 -7.04 -17.88
N SER A 87 3.01 -7.54 -18.32
CA SER A 87 2.14 -8.43 -17.54
C SER A 87 2.13 -9.83 -18.13
N PHE A 88 2.22 -10.81 -17.25
CA PHE A 88 2.10 -12.23 -17.53
C PHE A 88 0.96 -12.77 -16.68
N ASP A 89 -0.08 -13.26 -17.35
CA ASP A 89 -1.31 -13.69 -16.73
C ASP A 89 -1.69 -15.05 -17.31
N PHE A 90 -1.98 -16.00 -16.43
CA PHE A 90 -2.46 -17.33 -16.80
C PHE A 90 -3.67 -17.67 -15.93
N GLY A 91 -4.83 -17.75 -16.57
CA GLY A 91 -6.11 -18.00 -15.92
C GLY A 91 -6.67 -19.38 -16.25
N PHE A 92 -7.28 -20.01 -15.26
CA PHE A 92 -8.07 -21.22 -15.42
C PHE A 92 -9.46 -21.00 -14.82
N VAL A 93 -10.50 -21.40 -15.55
CA VAL A 93 -11.89 -21.36 -15.10
C VAL A 93 -12.48 -22.75 -15.19
N TYR A 94 -13.17 -23.17 -14.14
CA TYR A 94 -13.88 -24.43 -14.09
C TYR A 94 -15.35 -24.21 -13.75
N ASP A 95 -16.21 -24.54 -14.72
CA ASP A 95 -17.66 -24.46 -14.65
C ASP A 95 -18.25 -25.80 -15.14
N PRO A 96 -18.42 -26.78 -14.23
CA PRO A 96 -18.88 -28.11 -14.57
C PRO A 96 -20.40 -28.19 -14.73
N HIS A 97 -20.83 -28.84 -15.82
CA HIS A 97 -22.24 -29.17 -16.04
C HIS A 97 -22.86 -30.08 -14.97
N TRP A 98 -22.06 -30.90 -14.27
CA TRP A 98 -22.53 -31.83 -13.24
C TRP A 98 -22.83 -31.14 -11.89
N LEU A 99 -22.39 -29.89 -11.69
CA LEU A 99 -22.68 -29.08 -10.51
C LEU A 99 -23.21 -27.72 -10.93
N ALA A 100 -24.48 -27.70 -11.35
CA ALA A 100 -25.13 -26.49 -11.84
C ALA A 100 -25.02 -25.33 -10.84
N GLY A 101 -24.60 -24.15 -11.33
CA GLY A 101 -24.45 -22.94 -10.54
C GLY A 101 -23.10 -22.79 -9.85
N PHE A 102 -22.18 -23.77 -9.96
CA PHE A 102 -20.80 -23.67 -9.46
C PHE A 102 -19.86 -23.15 -10.55
N SER A 103 -19.01 -22.20 -10.18
CA SER A 103 -17.94 -21.68 -11.02
C SER A 103 -16.75 -21.28 -10.15
N THR A 104 -15.55 -21.63 -10.56
CA THR A 104 -14.32 -21.19 -9.88
C THR A 104 -13.28 -20.74 -10.89
N SER A 105 -12.47 -19.76 -10.50
CA SER A 105 -11.34 -19.28 -11.29
C SER A 105 -10.08 -19.22 -10.45
N VAL A 106 -8.94 -19.42 -11.11
CA VAL A 106 -7.61 -19.19 -10.56
C VAL A 106 -6.79 -18.45 -11.60
N ASP A 107 -6.29 -17.28 -11.23
CA ASP A 107 -5.51 -16.42 -12.10
C ASP A 107 -4.13 -16.18 -11.51
N LEU A 108 -3.10 -16.70 -12.17
CA LEU A 108 -1.70 -16.48 -11.82
C LEU A 108 -1.21 -15.24 -12.55
N TRP A 109 -0.73 -14.25 -11.82
CA TRP A 109 -0.27 -13.00 -12.42
C TRP A 109 1.14 -12.62 -11.95
N ARG A 110 1.90 -12.02 -12.87
CA ARG A 110 3.20 -11.39 -12.61
C ARG A 110 3.33 -10.14 -13.46
N ILE A 111 3.60 -9.03 -12.79
CA ILE A 111 3.75 -7.73 -13.40
C ILE A 111 5.09 -7.17 -12.98
N TYR A 112 5.79 -6.55 -13.92
CA TYR A 112 6.89 -5.66 -13.57
C TYR A 112 6.75 -4.33 -14.29
N LEU A 113 7.17 -3.27 -13.62
CA LEU A 113 7.13 -1.90 -14.10
C LEU A 113 8.50 -1.28 -13.88
N ASN A 114 9.06 -0.66 -14.91
CA ASN A 114 10.28 0.15 -14.83
C ASN A 114 9.90 1.63 -14.89
N ASN A 115 10.80 2.46 -14.38
CA ASN A 115 10.65 3.92 -14.33
C ASN A 115 9.42 4.35 -13.53
N THR A 116 9.07 3.64 -12.46
CA THR A 116 7.89 3.90 -11.62
C THR A 116 7.82 5.39 -11.24
N ILE A 117 6.80 6.09 -11.72
CA ILE A 117 6.54 7.50 -11.45
C ILE A 117 5.91 7.60 -10.07
N THR A 118 6.72 8.01 -9.10
CA THR A 118 6.33 8.17 -7.70
C THR A 118 7.16 9.28 -7.06
N ASN A 119 6.67 9.89 -5.98
CA ASN A 119 7.52 10.66 -5.09
C ASN A 119 8.58 9.75 -4.47
N ILE A 120 9.85 10.13 -4.60
CA ILE A 120 10.93 9.42 -3.91
C ILE A 120 10.85 9.68 -2.40
N GLN A 121 11.01 8.64 -1.59
CA GLN A 121 11.09 8.82 -0.15
C GLN A 121 12.43 9.44 0.28
N ALA A 122 12.39 10.24 1.34
CA ALA A 122 13.58 10.87 1.91
C ALA A 122 14.66 9.84 2.29
N GLN A 123 14.26 8.73 2.94
CA GLN A 123 15.16 7.64 3.29
C GLN A 123 15.79 6.99 2.05
N THR A 124 14.99 6.71 1.02
CA THR A 124 15.47 6.12 -0.24
C THR A 124 16.45 7.05 -0.95
N ALA A 125 16.15 8.35 -1.05
CA ALA A 125 17.06 9.32 -1.65
C ALA A 125 18.42 9.38 -0.93
N ALA A 126 18.39 9.44 0.40
CA ALA A 126 19.60 9.44 1.23
C ALA A 126 20.41 8.15 1.09
N ASN A 127 19.77 6.98 1.21
CA ASN A 127 20.45 5.69 1.13
C ASN A 127 21.06 5.45 -0.24
N VAL A 128 20.36 5.79 -1.33
CA VAL A 128 20.88 5.65 -2.69
C VAL A 128 22.07 6.58 -2.89
N CYS A 129 21.98 7.85 -2.50
CA CYS A 129 23.10 8.78 -2.64
C CYS A 129 24.32 8.39 -1.78
N PHE A 130 24.07 7.91 -0.55
CA PHE A 130 25.11 7.46 0.36
C PHE A 130 25.87 6.26 -0.21
N SER A 131 25.14 5.38 -0.88
CA SER A 131 25.67 4.15 -1.48
C SER A 131 26.31 4.38 -2.86
N ASP A 132 25.81 5.35 -3.62
CA ASP A 132 26.28 5.72 -4.95
C ASP A 132 26.39 7.26 -5.07
N PRO A 133 27.61 7.82 -4.99
CA PRO A 133 27.81 9.26 -5.10
C PRO A 133 27.42 9.80 -6.48
N SER A 134 27.35 8.95 -7.52
CA SER A 134 26.95 9.38 -8.86
C SER A 134 25.42 9.48 -9.04
N SER A 135 24.65 9.06 -8.02
CA SER A 135 23.20 9.10 -8.06
C SER A 135 22.68 10.52 -8.26
N ILE A 136 21.73 10.65 -9.20
CA ILE A 136 21.01 11.89 -9.43
C ILE A 136 20.27 12.39 -8.17
N TYR A 137 19.94 11.48 -7.25
CA TYR A 137 19.24 11.81 -6.01
C TYR A 137 20.11 12.54 -4.98
N CYS A 138 21.44 12.58 -5.17
CA CYS A 138 22.31 13.35 -4.27
C CYS A 138 22.00 14.84 -4.24
N SER A 139 21.52 15.41 -5.35
CA SER A 139 21.14 16.82 -5.42
C SER A 139 19.90 17.17 -4.59
N LEU A 140 19.18 16.15 -4.08
CA LEU A 140 17.97 16.33 -3.27
C LEU A 140 18.28 16.54 -1.78
N ILE A 141 19.52 16.32 -1.37
CA ILE A 141 19.93 16.34 0.04
C ILE A 141 20.61 17.67 0.33
N HIS A 142 20.06 18.42 1.28
CA HIS A 142 20.63 19.69 1.74
C HIS A 142 20.95 19.61 3.23
N ARG A 143 22.18 19.98 3.57
CA ARG A 143 22.73 19.96 4.92
C ARG A 143 23.19 21.36 5.32
N TYR A 144 23.14 21.61 6.62
CA TYR A 144 23.83 22.76 7.20
C TYR A 144 25.35 22.57 7.13
N SER A 145 26.10 23.66 7.34
CA SER A 145 27.57 23.63 7.31
C SER A 145 28.16 22.59 8.26
N ASN A 146 27.54 22.35 9.40
CA ASN A 146 27.97 21.36 10.40
C ASN A 146 27.65 19.90 10.05
N GLY A 147 27.12 19.61 8.85
CA GLY A 147 26.76 18.26 8.42
C GLY A 147 25.38 17.79 8.84
N GLN A 148 24.66 18.53 9.68
CA GLN A 148 23.29 18.18 10.06
C GLN A 148 22.33 18.33 8.88
N LEU A 149 21.35 17.43 8.79
CA LEU A 149 20.34 17.51 7.75
C LEU A 149 19.50 18.78 7.90
N SER A 150 19.40 19.54 6.82
CA SER A 150 18.56 20.74 6.76
C SER A 150 17.21 20.43 6.13
N THR A 151 17.21 19.89 4.91
CA THR A 151 15.99 19.56 4.17
C THR A 151 16.28 18.49 3.11
N ILE A 152 15.31 17.63 2.83
CA ILE A 152 15.34 16.70 1.71
C ILE A 152 14.20 17.03 0.74
N LEU A 153 14.54 17.20 -0.54
CA LEU A 153 13.53 17.29 -1.59
C LEU A 153 13.03 15.88 -1.95
N THR A 154 11.71 15.70 -2.01
CA THR A 154 11.05 14.45 -2.38
C THR A 154 10.15 14.64 -3.62
N PRO A 155 10.74 15.04 -4.77
CA PRO A 155 9.99 15.26 -5.99
C PRO A 155 9.47 13.95 -6.56
N THR A 156 8.56 14.05 -7.52
CA THR A 156 8.19 12.90 -8.35
C THR A 156 9.35 12.56 -9.29
N VAL A 157 9.74 11.28 -9.34
CA VAL A 157 10.84 10.78 -10.17
C VAL A 157 10.43 9.48 -10.87
N ASN A 158 11.20 9.08 -11.90
CA ASN A 158 11.17 7.70 -12.38
C ASN A 158 12.05 6.83 -11.48
N LEU A 159 11.40 6.15 -10.53
CA LEU A 159 12.06 5.30 -9.56
C LEU A 159 12.21 3.87 -10.11
N GLY A 160 13.47 3.46 -10.26
CA GLY A 160 13.92 2.09 -10.50
C GLY A 160 12.91 1.12 -11.14
N ARG A 161 12.61 0.03 -10.43
CA ARG A 161 11.75 -1.06 -10.91
C ARG A 161 10.88 -1.62 -9.78
N LEU A 162 9.61 -1.83 -10.09
CA LEU A 162 8.65 -2.51 -9.23
C LEU A 162 8.30 -3.89 -9.83
N ASP A 163 8.39 -4.96 -9.04
CA ASP A 163 7.99 -6.31 -9.43
C ASP A 163 6.93 -6.85 -8.47
N THR A 164 5.76 -7.20 -8.99
CA THR A 164 4.68 -7.78 -8.22
C THR A 164 4.20 -9.10 -8.84
N SER A 165 3.86 -10.07 -8.00
CA SER A 165 3.24 -11.33 -8.46
C SER A 165 2.31 -11.90 -7.41
N GLY A 166 1.36 -12.69 -7.87
CA GLY A 166 0.35 -13.25 -7.01
C GLY A 166 -0.60 -14.19 -7.71
N VAL A 167 -1.64 -14.56 -6.98
CA VAL A 167 -2.70 -15.45 -7.43
C VAL A 167 -4.03 -14.85 -6.99
N ASP A 168 -4.96 -14.76 -7.92
CA ASP A 168 -6.35 -14.45 -7.63
C ASP A 168 -7.18 -15.74 -7.67
N PHE A 169 -8.09 -15.87 -6.72
CA PHE A 169 -9.00 -17.00 -6.57
C PHE A 169 -10.43 -16.50 -6.57
N GLY A 170 -11.22 -17.01 -7.51
CA GLY A 170 -12.66 -16.78 -7.60
C GLY A 170 -13.43 -18.05 -7.29
N PHE A 171 -14.46 -17.94 -6.47
CA PHE A 171 -15.41 -19.02 -6.20
C PHE A 171 -16.82 -18.44 -6.20
N ARG A 172 -17.73 -19.09 -6.92
CA ARG A 172 -19.15 -18.78 -6.98
C ARG A 172 -19.94 -20.08 -6.89
N TYR A 173 -21.00 -20.07 -6.08
CA TYR A 173 -21.96 -21.15 -6.08
C TYR A 173 -23.37 -20.63 -5.86
N ARG A 174 -24.23 -20.80 -6.84
CA ARG A 174 -25.68 -20.61 -6.71
C ARG A 174 -26.32 -21.96 -6.42
N PHE A 175 -26.91 -22.09 -5.24
CA PHE A 175 -27.55 -23.33 -4.85
C PHE A 175 -28.76 -23.58 -5.78
N PRO A 176 -28.91 -24.81 -6.31
CA PRO A 176 -30.17 -25.24 -6.89
C PRO A 176 -31.30 -25.06 -5.89
N HIS A 177 -32.51 -24.84 -6.38
CA HIS A 177 -33.67 -24.77 -5.49
C HIS A 177 -33.82 -26.09 -4.71
N PHE A 178 -34.07 -25.97 -3.41
CA PHE A 178 -34.31 -27.09 -2.51
C PHE A 178 -35.42 -26.72 -1.53
N ASP A 179 -36.12 -27.74 -1.03
CA ASP A 179 -37.12 -27.60 0.03
C ASP A 179 -36.64 -28.26 1.30
N VAL A 180 -36.96 -27.66 2.46
CA VAL A 180 -36.66 -28.22 3.77
C VAL A 180 -38.00 -28.51 4.47
N MET A 181 -38.31 -29.79 4.69
CA MET A 181 -39.58 -30.22 5.30
C MET A 181 -40.83 -29.65 4.59
N GLY A 182 -40.78 -29.56 3.26
CA GLY A 182 -41.89 -29.01 2.44
C GLY A 182 -41.95 -27.47 2.42
N VAL A 183 -40.97 -26.78 2.98
CA VAL A 183 -40.90 -25.31 2.98
C VAL A 183 -39.73 -24.85 2.10
N ASN A 184 -40.02 -23.98 1.14
CA ASN A 184 -39.01 -23.28 0.35
C ASN A 184 -38.28 -22.25 1.24
N PRO A 185 -36.99 -22.46 1.55
CA PRO A 185 -36.22 -21.58 2.40
C PRO A 185 -35.72 -20.32 1.68
N GLY A 186 -35.85 -20.25 0.35
CA GLY A 186 -35.29 -19.21 -0.51
C GLY A 186 -34.12 -19.71 -1.35
N ASN A 187 -33.59 -18.81 -2.19
CA ASN A 187 -32.41 -19.04 -3.00
C ASN A 187 -31.17 -18.56 -2.23
N PHE A 188 -30.08 -19.32 -2.32
CA PHE A 188 -28.80 -18.96 -1.72
C PHE A 188 -27.72 -18.83 -2.78
N GLY A 189 -26.83 -17.87 -2.59
CA GLY A 189 -25.64 -17.70 -3.42
C GLY A 189 -24.43 -17.41 -2.55
N ILE A 190 -23.34 -18.14 -2.78
CA ILE A 190 -22.04 -17.87 -2.17
C ILE A 190 -21.10 -17.30 -3.22
N GLN A 191 -20.40 -16.25 -2.84
CA GLN A 191 -19.32 -15.65 -3.60
C GLN A 191 -18.11 -15.49 -2.70
N PHE A 192 -16.94 -15.85 -3.19
CA PHE A 192 -15.68 -15.63 -2.54
C PHE A 192 -14.65 -15.18 -3.58
N ASP A 193 -14.01 -14.04 -3.32
CA ASP A 193 -12.93 -13.49 -4.13
C ASP A 193 -11.73 -13.28 -3.22
N SER A 194 -10.54 -13.71 -3.63
CA SER A 194 -9.33 -13.51 -2.86
C SER A 194 -8.11 -13.28 -3.72
N THR A 195 -7.20 -12.44 -3.23
CA THR A 195 -5.89 -12.21 -3.82
C THR A 195 -4.83 -12.62 -2.82
N TYR A 196 -3.87 -13.42 -3.29
CA TYR A 196 -2.61 -13.71 -2.62
C TYR A 196 -1.46 -13.00 -3.31
N ILE A 197 -0.76 -12.11 -2.60
CA ILE A 197 0.45 -11.46 -3.10
C ILE A 197 1.67 -12.27 -2.64
N SER A 198 2.35 -12.90 -3.60
CA SER A 198 3.59 -13.63 -3.35
C SER A 198 4.81 -12.71 -3.29
N LYS A 199 4.81 -11.65 -4.10
CA LYS A 199 5.91 -10.69 -4.21
C LYS A 199 5.38 -9.29 -4.49
N TYR A 200 5.99 -8.31 -3.85
CA TYR A 200 5.87 -6.89 -4.16
C TYR A 200 7.20 -6.26 -3.79
N ASN A 201 8.12 -6.20 -4.75
CA ASN A 201 9.48 -5.72 -4.54
C ASN A 201 9.66 -4.37 -5.23
N ASP A 202 10.13 -3.39 -4.47
CA ASP A 202 10.62 -2.13 -5.01
C ASP A 202 12.16 -2.19 -5.05
N ALA A 203 12.72 -1.98 -6.23
CA ALA A 203 14.15 -1.85 -6.44
C ALA A 203 14.43 -0.40 -6.85
N PRO A 204 14.73 0.51 -5.91
CA PRO A 204 14.87 1.94 -6.20
C PRO A 204 16.01 2.28 -7.14
N ALA A 205 17.11 1.51 -7.08
CA ALA A 205 18.29 1.65 -7.94
C ALA A 205 18.76 0.28 -8.46
N PRO A 206 18.08 -0.29 -9.49
CA PRO A 206 18.43 -1.60 -10.02
C PRO A 206 19.87 -1.63 -10.55
N GLY A 207 20.66 -2.63 -10.12
CA GLY A 207 22.05 -2.81 -10.52
C GLY A 207 23.09 -2.23 -9.54
N ILE A 208 22.66 -1.50 -8.51
CA ILE A 208 23.53 -1.02 -7.42
C ILE A 208 23.38 -1.97 -6.23
N SER A 209 24.34 -2.87 -6.02
CA SER A 209 24.24 -3.93 -5.00
C SER A 209 24.18 -3.44 -3.56
N SER A 210 24.68 -2.22 -3.29
CA SER A 210 24.60 -1.56 -1.99
C SER A 210 23.21 -1.00 -1.67
N VAL A 211 22.35 -0.83 -2.68
CA VAL A 211 20.96 -0.40 -2.48
C VAL A 211 20.06 -1.63 -2.40
N ALA A 212 19.53 -1.88 -1.20
CA ALA A 212 18.67 -3.03 -0.96
C ALA A 212 17.34 -2.93 -1.73
N VAL A 213 16.85 -4.09 -2.19
CA VAL A 213 15.48 -4.25 -2.67
C VAL A 213 14.55 -4.25 -1.47
N ILE A 214 13.50 -3.44 -1.52
CA ILE A 214 12.50 -3.34 -0.46
C ILE A 214 11.39 -4.36 -0.74
N HIS A 215 11.15 -5.25 0.22
CA HIS A 215 10.18 -6.34 0.10
C HIS A 215 8.87 -5.99 0.82
N ASN A 216 7.89 -5.45 0.09
CA ASN A 216 6.66 -4.93 0.70
C ASN A 216 5.58 -6.02 0.93
N ALA A 217 5.67 -7.18 0.29
CA ALA A 217 4.65 -8.22 0.41
C ALA A 217 4.58 -8.79 1.85
N GLY A 218 3.46 -8.55 2.51
CA GLY A 218 3.21 -8.95 3.89
C GLY A 218 3.56 -7.89 4.93
N ILE A 219 4.05 -6.71 4.51
CA ILE A 219 4.39 -5.62 5.42
C ILE A 219 3.68 -4.32 5.07
N TYR A 220 3.57 -3.43 6.05
CA TYR A 220 3.22 -2.04 5.84
C TYR A 220 4.47 -1.24 5.47
N THR A 221 4.37 -0.38 4.47
CA THR A 221 5.38 0.64 4.17
C THR A 221 4.75 2.01 4.03
N SER A 222 5.46 3.06 4.41
CA SER A 222 4.95 4.43 4.23
C SER A 222 4.82 4.84 2.76
N GLN A 223 5.55 4.18 1.84
CA GLN A 223 5.53 4.51 0.41
C GLN A 223 4.32 3.93 -0.28
N PHE A 224 4.01 2.66 0.01
CA PHE A 224 3.00 1.92 -0.73
C PHE A 224 1.77 1.57 0.13
N GLY A 225 1.89 1.61 1.46
CA GLY A 225 0.83 1.27 2.41
C GLY A 225 0.85 -0.19 2.81
N ASN A 226 -0.34 -0.74 3.10
CA ASN A 226 -0.53 -2.11 3.56
C ASN A 226 -0.64 -3.11 2.41
N PHE A 227 0.37 -3.99 2.29
CA PHE A 227 0.39 -5.11 1.34
C PHE A 227 0.25 -6.45 2.06
N ALA A 228 -0.76 -6.59 2.94
CA ALA A 228 -1.12 -7.88 3.52
C ALA A 228 -1.22 -8.93 2.41
N ARG A 229 -0.54 -10.06 2.60
CA ARG A 229 -0.42 -11.07 1.55
C ARG A 229 -1.77 -11.60 1.10
N TRP A 230 -2.74 -11.66 1.99
CA TRP A 230 -4.08 -12.11 1.69
C TRP A 230 -5.08 -10.97 1.85
N ARG A 231 -5.92 -10.78 0.84
CA ARG A 231 -7.18 -10.05 0.95
C ARG A 231 -8.28 -10.93 0.41
N ALA A 232 -9.45 -10.91 1.04
CA ALA A 232 -10.60 -11.65 0.52
C ALA A 232 -11.93 -10.95 0.81
N LEU A 233 -12.89 -11.22 -0.05
CA LEU A 233 -14.28 -10.83 0.06
C LEU A 233 -15.15 -12.08 -0.02
N GLY A 234 -15.74 -12.49 1.10
CA GLY A 234 -16.79 -13.50 1.14
C GLY A 234 -18.16 -12.84 1.13
N THR A 235 -19.13 -13.39 0.41
CA THR A 235 -20.51 -12.92 0.38
C THR A 235 -21.47 -14.10 0.34
N LEU A 236 -22.42 -14.12 1.27
CA LEU A 236 -23.59 -14.98 1.26
C LEU A 236 -24.80 -14.11 0.93
N ASN A 237 -25.46 -14.40 -0.18
CA ASN A 237 -26.70 -13.79 -0.59
C ASN A 237 -27.86 -14.75 -0.35
N TRP A 238 -29.01 -14.19 0.03
CA TRP A 238 -30.25 -14.92 0.21
C TRP A 238 -31.42 -14.12 -0.35
N ASP A 239 -32.30 -14.78 -1.10
CA ASP A 239 -33.50 -14.18 -1.68
C ASP A 239 -34.72 -15.08 -1.45
N ARG A 240 -35.82 -14.50 -0.98
CA ARG A 240 -37.10 -15.21 -0.81
C ARG A 240 -38.28 -14.28 -1.04
N GLY A 241 -38.89 -14.40 -2.22
CA GLY A 241 -40.00 -13.53 -2.62
C GLY A 241 -39.55 -12.06 -2.63
N PRO A 242 -40.23 -11.15 -1.92
CA PRO A 242 -39.84 -9.73 -1.86
C PRO A 242 -38.62 -9.46 -0.95
N TRP A 243 -38.16 -10.45 -0.18
CA TRP A 243 -37.04 -10.30 0.74
C TRP A 243 -35.71 -10.66 0.09
N ASN A 244 -34.68 -9.88 0.40
CA ASN A 244 -33.29 -10.22 0.12
C ASN A 244 -32.43 -9.90 1.35
N ALA A 245 -31.39 -10.68 1.59
CA ALA A 245 -30.40 -10.41 2.62
C ALA A 245 -28.99 -10.73 2.12
N MET A 246 -28.01 -10.04 2.67
CA MET A 246 -26.61 -10.26 2.36
C MET A 246 -25.78 -10.25 3.64
N TRP A 247 -24.89 -11.22 3.76
CA TRP A 247 -23.78 -11.20 4.71
C TRP A 247 -22.47 -11.13 3.93
N ARG A 248 -21.69 -10.09 4.16
CA ARG A 248 -20.39 -9.87 3.53
C ARG A 248 -19.28 -9.91 4.57
N MET A 249 -18.22 -10.64 4.26
CA MET A 249 -17.02 -10.79 5.07
C MET A 249 -15.85 -10.11 4.34
N ARG A 250 -15.26 -9.08 4.92
CA ARG A 250 -14.04 -8.44 4.38
C ARG A 250 -12.84 -8.94 5.19
N TYR A 251 -11.99 -9.76 4.58
CA TYR A 251 -10.80 -10.33 5.18
C TYR A 251 -9.53 -9.57 4.77
N ILE A 252 -8.69 -9.30 5.75
CA ILE A 252 -7.37 -8.70 5.60
C ILE A 252 -6.40 -9.60 6.37
N GLY A 253 -5.41 -10.16 5.69
CA GLY A 253 -4.42 -11.04 6.30
C GLY A 253 -3.59 -10.34 7.37
N HIS A 254 -2.81 -11.12 8.11
CA HIS A 254 -1.80 -10.57 9.01
C HIS A 254 -0.84 -9.63 8.25
N ILE A 255 -0.29 -8.67 8.97
CA ILE A 255 0.61 -7.66 8.43
C ILE A 255 1.80 -7.47 9.39
N GLY A 256 3.00 -7.44 8.84
CA GLY A 256 4.19 -6.98 9.54
C GLY A 256 4.30 -5.46 9.48
N VAL A 257 4.68 -4.82 10.57
CA VAL A 257 4.90 -3.37 10.62
C VAL A 257 6.30 -3.14 11.16
N PRO A 258 7.21 -2.48 10.43
CA PRO A 258 8.52 -2.13 10.95
C PRO A 258 8.36 -1.09 12.07
N ILE A 259 8.83 -1.43 13.26
CA ILE A 259 8.75 -0.61 14.47
C ILE A 259 10.16 -0.49 15.05
N GLN A 260 10.58 0.72 15.38
CA GLN A 260 11.86 0.98 16.04
C GLN A 260 11.80 0.61 17.53
N ASP A 261 12.65 -0.29 17.99
CA ASP A 261 12.83 -0.52 19.43
C ASP A 261 13.49 0.72 20.05
N PHE A 262 12.80 1.39 20.97
CA PHE A 262 13.31 2.59 21.64
C PHE A 262 14.49 2.32 22.59
N GLY A 263 14.67 1.07 23.04
CA GLY A 263 15.79 0.70 23.90
C GLY A 263 17.08 0.42 23.14
N THR A 264 16.97 -0.25 21.99
CA THR A 264 18.13 -0.66 21.18
C THR A 264 18.37 0.21 19.94
N GLY A 265 17.38 1.01 19.54
CA GLY A 265 17.38 1.77 18.29
C GLY A 265 17.17 0.91 17.04
N ALA A 266 17.05 -0.42 17.19
CA ALA A 266 16.92 -1.37 16.09
C ALA A 266 15.49 -1.42 15.54
N PHE A 267 15.33 -1.61 14.23
CA PHE A 267 14.01 -1.86 13.66
C PHE A 267 13.66 -3.34 13.75
N THR A 268 12.51 -3.63 14.35
CA THR A 268 11.93 -4.98 14.43
C THR A 268 10.56 -4.99 13.74
N GLU A 269 10.27 -6.07 13.02
CA GLU A 269 8.94 -6.25 12.41
C GLU A 269 7.97 -6.76 13.48
N PHE A 270 6.95 -5.98 13.79
CA PHE A 270 5.86 -6.40 14.68
C PHE A 270 4.68 -6.90 13.85
N HIS A 271 4.19 -8.10 14.16
CA HIS A 271 3.11 -8.71 13.42
C HIS A 271 1.76 -8.46 14.06
N PHE A 272 0.83 -7.91 13.29
CA PHE A 272 -0.57 -7.78 13.65
C PHE A 272 -1.38 -8.91 13.02
N GLY A 273 -2.26 -9.51 13.82
CA GLY A 273 -3.13 -10.61 13.38
C GLY A 273 -4.12 -10.20 12.29
N ALA A 274 -4.74 -11.20 11.67
CA ALA A 274 -5.71 -10.97 10.59
C ALA A 274 -7.02 -10.30 11.07
N TYR A 275 -7.65 -9.57 10.15
CA TYR A 275 -8.89 -8.85 10.36
C TYR A 275 -10.02 -9.43 9.51
N VAL A 276 -11.22 -9.49 10.09
CA VAL A 276 -12.46 -9.89 9.41
C VAL A 276 -13.52 -8.90 9.85
N TYR A 277 -14.04 -8.12 8.90
CA TYR A 277 -15.24 -7.32 9.11
C TYR A 277 -16.45 -8.07 8.60
N ASN A 278 -17.56 -7.96 9.31
CA ASN A 278 -18.83 -8.58 8.94
C ASN A 278 -19.84 -7.48 8.71
N ASP A 279 -20.33 -7.38 7.48
CA ASP A 279 -21.34 -6.43 7.07
C ASP A 279 -22.62 -7.21 6.77
N PHE A 280 -23.76 -6.71 7.23
CA PHE A 280 -25.07 -7.31 7.00
C PHE A 280 -26.01 -6.31 6.33
N SER A 281 -26.88 -6.78 5.44
CA SER A 281 -27.99 -5.99 4.94
C SER A 281 -29.22 -6.85 4.72
N ILE A 282 -30.39 -6.23 4.84
CA ILE A 282 -31.68 -6.81 4.50
C ILE A 282 -32.46 -5.79 3.68
N GLY A 283 -33.16 -6.27 2.65
CA GLY A 283 -34.00 -5.47 1.79
C GLY A 283 -35.36 -6.09 1.56
N TYR A 284 -36.31 -5.22 1.24
CA TYR A 284 -37.69 -5.59 0.93
C TYR A 284 -38.17 -4.82 -0.31
N GLU A 285 -38.76 -5.55 -1.25
CA GLU A 285 -39.35 -5.00 -2.46
C GLU A 285 -40.85 -4.76 -2.27
N ILE A 286 -41.26 -3.50 -2.41
CA ILE A 286 -42.66 -3.06 -2.35
C ILE A 286 -43.15 -2.91 -3.78
N ALA A 287 -43.55 -4.04 -4.37
CA ALA A 287 -43.98 -4.11 -5.78
C ALA A 287 -45.08 -3.07 -6.16
N PRO A 288 -46.12 -2.78 -5.34
CA PRO A 288 -47.16 -1.81 -5.72
C PRO A 288 -46.67 -0.39 -6.00
N ILE A 289 -45.51 0.01 -5.48
CA ILE A 289 -44.95 1.35 -5.62
C ILE A 289 -43.56 1.31 -6.28
N ASN A 290 -43.18 0.21 -6.94
CA ASN A 290 -41.89 0.02 -7.61
C ASN A 290 -40.69 0.48 -6.74
N THR A 291 -40.75 0.21 -5.44
CA THR A 291 -39.78 0.71 -4.46
C THR A 291 -39.08 -0.43 -3.76
N LYS A 292 -37.74 -0.39 -3.72
CA LYS A 292 -36.91 -1.27 -2.89
C LYS A 292 -36.38 -0.49 -1.69
N LEU A 293 -36.68 -0.98 -0.49
CA LEU A 293 -36.07 -0.50 0.74
C LEU A 293 -34.94 -1.45 1.16
N GLN A 294 -33.84 -0.90 1.66
CA GLN A 294 -32.73 -1.67 2.19
C GLN A 294 -32.15 -0.99 3.42
N VAL A 295 -31.82 -1.77 4.42
CA VAL A 295 -31.08 -1.32 5.61
C VAL A 295 -29.89 -2.23 5.83
N GLY A 296 -28.82 -1.69 6.39
CA GLY A 296 -27.63 -2.47 6.64
C GLY A 296 -26.75 -1.90 7.74
N VAL A 297 -25.78 -2.73 8.12
CA VAL A 297 -24.74 -2.40 9.10
C VAL A 297 -23.40 -2.88 8.58
N ASN A 298 -22.44 -1.97 8.47
CA ASN A 298 -21.04 -2.29 8.20
C ASN A 298 -20.32 -2.46 9.54
N ASN A 299 -19.35 -3.38 9.58
CA ASN A 299 -18.62 -3.73 10.80
C ASN A 299 -19.55 -4.02 11.98
N ALA A 300 -20.49 -4.95 11.79
CA ALA A 300 -21.56 -5.27 12.73
C ALA A 300 -21.04 -5.64 14.13
N PHE A 301 -19.86 -6.26 14.22
CA PHE A 301 -19.23 -6.64 15.48
C PHE A 301 -18.35 -5.53 16.09
N ASN A 302 -18.34 -4.33 15.50
CA ASN A 302 -17.58 -3.17 15.99
C ASN A 302 -16.08 -3.46 16.20
N LYS A 303 -15.47 -4.23 15.29
CA LYS A 303 -14.05 -4.58 15.34
C LYS A 303 -13.23 -3.31 15.16
N GLN A 304 -12.42 -2.98 16.16
CA GLN A 304 -11.57 -1.79 16.18
C GLN A 304 -10.29 -2.03 15.36
N PRO A 305 -9.78 -1.02 14.62
CA PRO A 305 -8.57 -1.15 13.82
C PRO A 305 -7.35 -1.47 14.71
N PRO A 306 -6.30 -2.12 14.17
CA PRO A 306 -5.08 -2.36 14.93
C PRO A 306 -4.41 -1.03 15.25
N ILE A 307 -3.86 -0.91 16.45
CA ILE A 307 -3.08 0.27 16.85
C ILE A 307 -1.61 -0.02 16.59
N PHE A 308 -1.04 0.65 15.61
CA PHE A 308 0.40 0.71 15.38
C PHE A 308 0.98 1.63 16.45
N THR A 309 1.84 1.09 17.31
CA THR A 309 2.35 1.76 18.51
C THR A 309 3.43 2.82 18.21
N GLN A 310 3.61 3.17 16.94
CA GLN A 310 4.52 4.19 16.45
C GLN A 310 3.89 4.98 15.30
N ASN A 311 4.45 6.15 15.01
CA ASN A 311 4.06 7.03 13.90
C ASN A 311 4.51 6.44 12.55
N VAL A 312 4.05 5.23 12.24
CA VAL A 312 4.29 4.54 10.97
C VAL A 312 3.34 5.10 9.89
N VAL A 313 2.21 5.67 10.31
CA VAL A 313 1.28 6.43 9.47
C VAL A 313 1.27 7.87 9.96
N ILE A 314 1.53 8.83 9.09
CA ILE A 314 1.58 10.26 9.44
C ILE A 314 0.26 10.66 10.12
N ASN A 315 0.36 11.14 11.36
CA ASN A 315 -0.77 11.63 12.17
C ASN A 315 -1.88 10.59 12.42
N ALA A 316 -1.56 9.29 12.34
CA ALA A 316 -2.50 8.22 12.67
C ALA A 316 -1.80 7.05 13.35
N ASN A 317 -2.51 6.39 14.26
CA ASN A 317 -2.01 5.20 14.94
C ASN A 317 -2.47 3.90 14.25
N THR A 318 -2.93 3.97 13.00
CA THR A 318 -3.38 2.83 12.20
C THR A 318 -3.36 3.18 10.72
N ASP A 319 -3.38 2.18 9.84
CA ASP A 319 -3.61 2.41 8.42
C ASP A 319 -5.09 2.67 8.13
N VAL A 320 -5.44 3.96 8.13
CA VAL A 320 -6.80 4.46 7.91
C VAL A 320 -7.35 4.16 6.51
N ASN A 321 -6.49 3.79 5.55
CA ASN A 321 -6.91 3.41 4.19
C ASN A 321 -7.33 1.94 4.12
N THR A 322 -6.86 1.11 5.06
CA THR A 322 -7.09 -0.34 5.04
C THR A 322 -8.11 -0.77 6.09
N TYR A 323 -8.09 -0.17 7.28
CA TYR A 323 -8.94 -0.56 8.40
C TYR A 323 -10.04 0.46 8.68
N ASP A 324 -11.23 -0.03 9.06
CA ASP A 324 -12.37 0.82 9.39
C ASP A 324 -12.12 1.62 10.69
N VAL A 325 -12.05 2.94 10.60
CA VAL A 325 -11.86 3.85 11.76
C VAL A 325 -13.16 4.33 12.41
N ILE A 326 -14.31 4.18 11.72
CA ILE A 326 -15.63 4.63 12.22
C ILE A 326 -16.23 3.59 13.19
N GLY A 327 -15.80 2.32 13.11
CA GLY A 327 -16.42 1.23 13.85
C GLY A 327 -17.73 0.77 13.19
N ARG A 328 -18.76 0.47 13.99
CA ARG A 328 -20.07 0.04 13.50
C ARG A 328 -20.84 1.19 12.84
N TYR A 329 -21.24 1.00 11.59
CA TYR A 329 -21.93 2.02 10.80
C TYR A 329 -23.26 1.49 10.23
N TYR A 330 -24.37 2.16 10.55
CA TYR A 330 -25.70 1.83 10.04
C TYR A 330 -26.08 2.71 8.85
N TRP A 331 -26.77 2.14 7.87
CA TRP A 331 -27.25 2.87 6.70
C TRP A 331 -28.62 2.36 6.24
N ALA A 332 -29.33 3.21 5.50
CA ALA A 332 -30.59 2.88 4.84
C ALA A 332 -30.60 3.46 3.41
N ASN A 333 -31.24 2.76 2.48
CA ASN A 333 -31.40 3.16 1.10
C ASN A 333 -32.85 2.88 0.63
N ALA A 334 -33.40 3.79 -0.16
CA ALA A 334 -34.67 3.63 -0.86
C ALA A 334 -34.45 3.87 -2.35
N THR A 335 -34.73 2.87 -3.18
CA THR A 335 -34.60 2.96 -4.65
C THR A 335 -35.98 2.84 -5.28
N VAL A 336 -36.42 3.88 -5.99
CA VAL A 336 -37.70 3.92 -6.71
C VAL A 336 -37.41 3.81 -8.21
N LYS A 337 -38.08 2.89 -8.90
CA LYS A 337 -38.01 2.75 -10.36
C LYS A 337 -39.27 3.34 -11.00
N PHE A 338 -39.09 4.14 -12.05
CA PHE A 338 -40.15 4.81 -12.81
C PHE A 338 -40.28 4.25 -14.22
#